data_AF-A0A0B1NXY4-F1
#
_entry.id   AF-A0A0B1NXY4-F1
#
_cell.length_a   1.000
_cell.length_b   1.000
_cell.length_c   1.000
_cell.angle_alpha   90.00
_cell.angle_beta   90.00
_cell.angle_gamma   90.00
#
_symmetry.space_group_name_H-M   'P 1'
#
loop_
_entity.id
_entity.type
_entity.pdbx_description
1 polymer ?
#
loop_
_entity_poly.entity_id
_entity_poly.type
_entity_poly.pdbx_seq_one_letter_code
_entity_poly.pdbx_strand_id
1 'polypeptide(L)'
;MIRLGPEHEARKAGPFELRQKIQELVSDKSLVSNVWSVPSGVAILASTPAKAASIMQSKATIEERLGNAIVEQQEKWTTFVIGPIPKRVRCLDGMQDLMEVLLQEELATV
;
A
#
# COMPACT_ATOMS: atom_id res chain seq x y z
N MET A 1 7.07 4.71 3.99
CA MET A 1 7.48 4.24 2.65
C MET A 1 8.24 2.95 2.82
N ILE A 2 7.98 1.97 1.95
CA ILE A 2 8.73 0.71 1.91
C ILE A 2 9.62 0.75 0.67
N ARG A 3 10.94 0.74 0.86
CA ARG A 3 11.93 0.61 -0.21
C ARG A 3 12.01 -0.84 -0.63
N LEU A 4 11.89 -1.08 -1.93
CA LEU A 4 12.02 -2.41 -2.53
C LEU A 4 13.08 -2.37 -3.63
N GLY A 5 13.93 -3.38 -3.73
CA GLY A 5 14.85 -3.53 -4.87
C GLY A 5 14.10 -3.72 -6.20
N PRO A 6 14.72 -3.45 -7.38
CA PRO A 6 14.06 -3.54 -8.69
C PRO A 6 13.43 -4.90 -8.98
N GLU A 7 14.09 -5.99 -8.57
CA GLU A 7 13.65 -7.38 -8.79
C GLU A 7 12.80 -7.94 -7.64
N HIS A 8 12.38 -7.10 -6.69
CA HIS A 8 11.64 -7.56 -5.52
C HIS A 8 10.25 -8.09 -5.90
N GLU A 9 9.89 -9.30 -5.47
CA GLU A 9 8.65 -9.99 -5.85
C GLU A 9 7.38 -9.17 -5.58
N ALA A 10 7.32 -8.44 -4.46
CA ALA A 10 6.19 -7.56 -4.15
C ALA A 10 5.93 -6.45 -5.21
N ARG A 11 6.90 -6.12 -6.09
CA ARG A 11 6.67 -5.19 -7.20
C ARG A 11 5.76 -5.75 -8.30
N LYS A 12 5.60 -7.08 -8.38
CA LYS A 12 4.70 -7.74 -9.33
C LYS A 12 3.25 -7.68 -8.89
N ALA A 13 2.99 -7.44 -7.60
CA ALA A 13 1.66 -7.39 -7.03
C ALA A 13 0.95 -6.07 -7.39
N GLY A 14 -0.37 -6.15 -7.53
CA GLY A 14 -1.20 -4.97 -7.77
C GLY A 14 -1.29 -4.07 -6.52
N PRO A 15 -1.61 -2.77 -6.67
CA PRO A 15 -1.77 -1.85 -5.53
C PRO A 15 -2.79 -2.36 -4.49
N PHE A 16 -3.87 -3.01 -4.95
CA PHE A 16 -4.91 -3.58 -4.09
C PHE A 16 -4.38 -4.74 -3.24
N GLU A 17 -3.73 -5.73 -3.85
CA GLU A 17 -3.13 -6.87 -3.14
C GLU A 17 -2.04 -6.40 -2.15
N LEU A 18 -1.24 -5.41 -2.56
CA LEU A 18 -0.23 -4.80 -1.68
C LEU A 18 -0.87 -4.11 -0.48
N ARG A 19 -1.96 -3.37 -0.67
CA ARG A 19 -2.71 -2.75 0.42
C ARG A 19 -3.24 -3.79 1.39
N GLN A 20 -3.89 -4.84 0.91
CA GLN A 20 -4.43 -5.90 1.77
C GLN A 20 -3.32 -6.59 2.57
N LYS A 21 -2.21 -6.97 1.93
CA LYS A 21 -1.07 -7.57 2.63
C LYS A 21 -0.49 -6.63 3.68
N ILE A 22 -0.27 -5.35 3.37
CA ILE A 22 0.29 -4.40 4.33
C ILE A 22 -0.69 -4.15 5.49
N GLN A 23 -2.00 -4.14 5.24
CA GLN A 23 -3.03 -4.05 6.28
C GLN A 23 -3.00 -5.24 7.25
N GLU A 24 -2.65 -6.44 6.79
CA GLU A 24 -2.47 -7.62 7.65
C GLU A 24 -1.21 -7.55 8.54
N LEU A 25 -0.24 -6.69 8.18
CA LEU A 25 1.03 -6.54 8.89
C LEU A 25 1.00 -5.44 9.96
N VAL A 26 -0.07 -4.65 10.02
CA VAL A 26 -0.27 -3.58 11.01
C VAL A 26 -1.35 -3.96 12.02
N SER A 27 -1.25 -3.44 13.24
CA SER A 27 -2.19 -3.75 14.32
C SER A 27 -3.63 -3.33 14.04
N ASP A 28 -3.82 -2.27 13.24
CA ASP A 28 -5.12 -1.78 12.82
C ASP A 28 -5.10 -1.47 11.31
N LYS A 29 -5.97 -2.17 10.56
CA LYS A 29 -6.11 -2.03 9.10
C LYS A 29 -6.49 -0.61 8.68
N SER A 30 -7.19 0.13 9.54
CA SER A 30 -7.63 1.51 9.29
C SER A 30 -6.48 2.52 9.25
N LEU A 31 -5.28 2.11 9.69
CA LEU A 31 -4.08 2.94 9.63
C LEU A 31 -3.62 3.17 8.19
N VAL A 32 -3.83 2.18 7.31
CA VAL A 32 -3.40 2.20 5.91
C VAL A 32 -4.59 2.55 5.03
N SER A 33 -4.69 3.83 4.65
CA SER A 33 -5.80 4.30 3.81
C SER A 33 -5.62 3.87 2.37
N ASN A 34 -4.40 3.97 1.84
CA ASN A 34 -4.08 3.52 0.50
C ASN A 34 -2.59 3.17 0.36
N VAL A 35 -2.26 2.43 -0.70
CA VAL A 35 -0.90 2.02 -1.03
C VAL A 35 -0.65 2.23 -2.51
N TRP A 36 0.49 2.85 -2.84
CA TRP A 36 0.89 3.14 -4.21
C TRP A 36 2.25 2.55 -4.54
N SER A 37 2.33 1.85 -5.67
CA SER A 37 3.61 1.46 -6.26
C SER A 37 4.31 2.69 -6.82
N VAL A 38 5.56 2.92 -6.42
CA VAL A 38 6.41 4.02 -6.86
C VAL A 38 7.74 3.46 -7.35
N PRO A 39 8.53 4.19 -8.17
CA PRO A 39 9.79 3.66 -8.71
C PRO A 39 10.74 3.10 -7.64
N SER A 40 10.77 3.73 -6.46
CA SER A 40 11.59 3.33 -5.31
C SER A 40 11.02 2.20 -4.44
N GLY A 41 9.79 1.74 -4.68
CA GLY A 41 9.12 0.71 -3.88
C GLY A 41 7.64 1.00 -3.71
N VAL A 42 7.20 1.15 -2.46
CA VAL A 42 5.78 1.28 -2.09
C VAL A 42 5.56 2.46 -1.14
N ALA A 43 4.71 3.39 -1.55
CA ALA A 43 4.26 4.49 -0.71
C ALA A 43 2.99 4.07 0.05
N ILE A 44 2.99 4.26 1.37
CA ILE A 44 1.83 4.01 2.24
C ILE A 44 1.24 5.37 2.59
N LEU A 45 -0.05 5.53 2.34
CA LEU A 45 -0.79 6.71 2.76
C LEU A 45 -1.36 6.48 4.16
N ALA A 46 -1.02 7.39 5.06
CA ALA A 46 -1.62 7.51 6.38
C ALA A 46 -2.38 8.83 6.46
N SER A 47 -3.58 8.83 7.02
CA SER A 47 -4.42 10.05 7.03
C SER A 47 -3.95 11.11 8.02
N THR A 48 -3.09 10.75 8.99
CA THR A 48 -2.50 11.67 9.96
C THR A 48 -1.06 11.28 10.31
N PRO A 49 -0.22 12.23 10.78
CA PRO A 49 1.11 11.90 11.29
C PRO A 49 1.11 10.88 12.43
N ALA A 50 0.10 10.93 13.31
CA ALA A 50 -0.05 9.96 14.40
C ALA A 50 -0.28 8.53 13.87
N LYS A 51 -1.15 8.37 12.85
CA LYS A 51 -1.34 7.07 12.20
C LYS A 51 -0.07 6.59 11.48
N ALA A 52 0.68 7.51 10.85
CA ALA A 52 1.97 7.17 10.26
C ALA A 52 2.97 6.66 11.31
N ALA A 53 3.03 7.28 12.48
CA ALA A 53 3.85 6.81 13.60
C ALA A 53 3.39 5.42 14.09
N SER A 54 2.09 5.16 14.17
CA SER A 54 1.57 3.82 14.51
C SER A 54 1.95 2.76 13.48
N ILE A 55 1.92 3.09 12.17
CA ILE A 55 2.44 2.18 11.13
C ILE A 55 3.93 1.92 11.32
N MET A 56 4.70 2.96 11.66
CA MET A 56 6.15 2.82 11.92
C MET A 56 6.47 1.90 13.11
N GLN A 57 5.57 1.73 14.07
CA GLN A 57 5.73 0.72 15.13
C GLN A 57 5.72 -0.71 14.59
N SER A 58 5.05 -0.95 13.45
CA SER A 58 5.02 -2.26 12.77
C SER A 58 6.19 -2.45 11.80
N LYS A 59 7.19 -1.55 11.82
CA LYS A 59 8.34 -1.55 10.90
C LYS A 59 9.02 -2.92 10.79
N ALA A 60 9.43 -3.49 11.91
CA ALA A 60 10.19 -4.75 11.91
C ALA A 60 9.38 -5.90 11.30
N THR A 61 8.10 -6.01 11.66
CA THR A 61 7.18 -7.00 11.10
C THR A 61 7.04 -6.85 9.58
N ILE A 62 6.91 -5.62 9.10
CA ILE A 62 6.77 -5.34 7.67
C ILE A 62 8.06 -5.70 6.91
N GLU A 63 9.22 -5.30 7.44
CA GLU A 63 10.53 -5.61 6.84
C GLU A 63 10.80 -7.11 6.78
N GLU A 64 10.51 -7.83 7.87
CA GLU A 64 10.67 -9.28 7.97
C GLU A 64 9.76 -10.02 6.97
N ARG A 65 8.49 -9.62 6.90
CA ARG A 65 7.47 -10.33 6.09
C ARG A 65 7.59 -10.07 4.60
N LEU A 66 8.02 -8.87 4.20
CA LEU A 66 8.31 -8.58 2.80
C LEU A 66 9.68 -9.13 2.38
N GLY A 67 10.65 -9.16 3.30
CA GLY A 67 12.03 -9.60 3.06
C GLY A 67 12.78 -8.60 2.18
N ASN A 68 14.07 -8.32 2.45
CA ASN A 68 14.86 -7.37 1.64
C ASN A 68 14.16 -6.00 1.39
N ALA A 69 13.36 -5.57 2.36
CA ALA A 69 12.59 -4.33 2.33
C ALA A 69 13.07 -3.41 3.46
N ILE A 70 13.04 -2.09 3.24
CA ILE A 70 13.36 -1.09 4.26
C ILE A 70 12.16 -0.17 4.45
N VAL A 71 11.67 -0.06 5.67
CA VAL A 71 10.56 0.82 6.02
C VAL A 71 11.11 2.10 6.65
N GLU A 72 10.81 3.22 5.99
CA GLU A 72 11.23 4.56 6.41
C GLU A 72 10.05 5.53 6.43
N GLN A 73 10.08 6.47 7.38
CA GLN A 73 9.17 7.60 7.38
C GLN A 73 9.69 8.65 6.38
N GLN A 74 8.80 9.19 5.55
CA GLN A 74 9.13 10.30 4.67
C GLN A 74 8.86 11.60 5.42
N GLU A 75 9.92 12.33 5.79
CA GLU A 75 9.83 13.59 6.53
C GLU A 75 9.65 14.81 5.61
N LYS A 76 10.01 14.68 4.34
CA LYS A 76 9.86 15.73 3.33
C LYS A 76 8.86 15.30 2.27
N TRP A 77 8.01 16.23 1.86
CA TRP A 77 7.10 16.04 0.73
C TRP A 77 7.92 15.68 -0.51
N THR A 78 7.71 14.47 -1.02
CA THR A 78 8.22 14.03 -2.33
C THR A 78 7.04 13.88 -3.27
N THR A 79 7.10 14.56 -4.41
CA THR A 79 6.13 14.35 -5.48
C THR A 79 6.52 13.09 -6.25
N PHE A 80 5.63 12.11 -6.28
CA PHE A 80 5.77 10.93 -7.12
C PHE A 80 4.86 11.06 -8.34
N VAL A 81 5.41 10.86 -9.53
CA VAL A 81 4.61 10.67 -10.75
C VAL A 81 4.17 9.21 -10.77
N ILE A 82 2.90 8.98 -10.49
CA ILE A 82 2.28 7.66 -10.62
C ILE A 82 1.87 7.52 -12.09
N GLY A 83 2.14 6.36 -12.68
CA GLY A 83 1.70 6.05 -14.04
C GLY A 83 0.17 6.09 -14.18
N PRO A 84 -0.36 5.86 -15.39
CA PRO A 84 -1.81 5.84 -15.60
C PRO A 84 -2.49 4.89 -14.62
N ILE A 85 -3.49 5.39 -13.89
CA ILE A 85 -4.27 4.57 -12.96
C ILE A 85 -5.06 3.55 -13.80
N PRO A 86 -4.85 2.23 -13.63
CA PRO A 86 -5.52 1.23 -14.44
C PRO A 86 -7.02 1.22 -14.13
N LYS A 87 -7.84 1.30 -15.16
CA LYS A 87 -9.30 1.26 -15.02
C LYS A 87 -9.84 -0.10 -14.62
N ARG A 88 -9.10 -1.18 -14.90
CA ARG A 88 -9.49 -2.55 -14.55
C ARG A 88 -8.41 -3.20 -13.70
N VAL A 89 -8.81 -3.77 -12.57
CA VAL A 89 -7.96 -4.53 -11.67
C VAL A 89 -8.33 -6.00 -11.68
N ARG A 90 -7.36 -6.86 -11.43
CA ARG A 90 -7.59 -8.29 -11.28
C ARG A 90 -8.02 -8.56 -9.83
N CYS A 91 -9.22 -9.10 -9.67
CA CYS A 91 -9.78 -9.56 -8.41
C CYS A 91 -9.97 -11.08 -8.45
N LEU A 92 -10.39 -11.68 -7.33
CA LEU A 92 -10.66 -13.12 -7.22
C LEU A 92 -11.76 -13.58 -8.20
N ASP A 93 -12.73 -12.72 -8.50
CA ASP A 93 -13.85 -12.99 -9.41
C ASP A 93 -13.56 -12.62 -10.88
N GLY A 94 -12.31 -12.27 -11.21
CA GLY A 94 -11.89 -11.85 -12.54
C GLY A 94 -11.50 -10.37 -12.64
N MET A 95 -11.55 -9.80 -13.84
CA MET A 95 -11.23 -8.39 -14.07
C MET A 95 -12.42 -7.52 -13.69
N GLN A 96 -12.25 -6.62 -12.71
CA GLN A 96 -13.28 -5.69 -12.25
C GLN A 96 -12.87 -4.24 -12.54
N ASP A 97 -13.85 -3.34 -12.70
CA ASP A 97 -13.57 -1.92 -12.83
C ASP A 97 -13.12 -1.34 -11.48
N LEU A 98 -12.01 -0.60 -11.50
CA LEU A 98 -11.41 -0.05 -10.28
C LEU A 98 -12.38 0.90 -9.56
N MET A 99 -13.19 1.66 -10.29
CA MET A 99 -14.13 2.60 -9.66
C MET A 99 -15.28 1.86 -9.01
N GLU A 100 -15.77 0.77 -9.60
CA GLU A 100 -16.79 -0.08 -8.98
C GLU A 100 -16.28 -0.72 -7.68
N VAL A 101 -15.04 -1.24 -7.71
CA VAL A 101 -14.40 -1.84 -6.52
C VAL A 101 -14.23 -0.80 -5.41
N LEU A 102 -13.77 0.42 -5.73
CA LEU A 102 -13.60 1.49 -4.75
C LEU A 102 -14.93 1.95 -4.17
N LEU A 103 -15.98 2.05 -4.99
CA LEU A 103 -17.33 2.41 -4.54
C LEU A 103 -17.93 1.34 -3.63
N GLN A 104 -17.75 0.05 -3.96
CA GLN A 104 -18.20 -1.05 -3.13
C GLN A 104 -17.50 -1.07 -1.77
N GLU A 105 -16.19 -0.80 -1.73
CA GLU A 105 -15.46 -0.66 -0.47
C GLU A 105 -16.02 0.47 0.39
N GLU A 106 -16.28 1.65 -0.20
CA GLU A 106 -16.81 2.81 0.54
C GLU A 106 -18.18 2.49 1.15
N LEU A 107 -19.07 1.85 0.38
CA LEU A 107 -20.41 1.45 0.83
C LEU A 107 -20.40 0.34 1.88
N ALA A 108 -19.41 -0.55 1.89
CA ALA A 108 -19.27 -1.62 2.88
C ALA A 108 -18.79 -1.12 4.25
N THR A 109 -18.33 0.13 4.35
CA THR A 109 -17.90 0.77 5.59
C THR A 109 -18.99 1.57 6.32
N VAL A 110 -20.24 1.60 5.80
CA VAL A 110 -21.41 2.30 6.38
C VAL A 110 -22.24 1.38 7.26
#